data_AF-A0AAF3EJ20-F1
#
_entry.id   AF-A0AAF3EJ20-F1
#
_cell.length_a   1.000
_cell.length_b   1.000
_cell.length_c   1.000
_cell.angle_alpha   90.00
_cell.angle_beta   90.00
_cell.angle_gamma   90.00
#
_symmetry.space_group_name_H-M   'P 1'
#
loop_
_entity.id
_entity.type
_entity.pdbx_description
1 polymer ?
#
loop_
_entity_poly.entity_id
_entity_poly.type
_entity_poly.pdbx_seq_one_letter_code
_entity_poly.pdbx_strand_id
1 'polypeptide(L)'
;MRLKETNKFDVDLFERFRITKEFGFLEVSPLQKLSPEFQPWIDACAKIPEWIKNGTIRENLHELPEISTDSLKSHEEFRFAHLLLCTMETAFVWGFGEERATSILPRQLAVPLYEVSKRLDVPPVVAHLTGCLANWRKIDGNGPWEPENLELIAFNFSELRGEHWFFVLTAQIEKDFAAAIHKIAEICLKVEKLEVINEEELVSTLRQMRISIREATNTLKRMPEHLKPSDFFYKVRPFLWGYNEGSIKETGIIFEGLEHLGALKCNGGSAAQSSAMHIFDEFLGIEHQGKSKEFLLEQRLSMPVPHRNLIKWVSEFTPLKQMKHLDEYREVIETVKNFRSGHIRTVSWGEGL
;
A
#
# COMPACT_ATOMS: atom_id res chain seq x y z
N MET A 1 10.89 8.57 21.58
CA MET A 1 9.48 8.52 22.01
C MET A 1 9.40 7.56 23.20
N ARG A 2 9.13 8.07 24.41
CA ARG A 2 9.03 7.22 25.62
C ARG A 2 7.71 6.46 25.55
N LEU A 3 7.76 5.14 25.34
CA LEU A 3 6.65 4.21 25.48
C LEU A 3 6.19 4.22 26.96
N LYS A 4 5.27 5.13 27.31
CA LYS A 4 4.53 5.09 28.58
C LYS A 4 3.43 4.04 28.43
N GLU A 5 3.47 3.03 29.30
CA GLU A 5 2.44 1.98 29.50
C GLU A 5 1.77 1.50 28.21
N THR A 6 2.54 0.81 27.37
CA THR A 6 1.98 0.16 26.18
C THR A 6 0.99 -0.92 26.64
N ASN A 7 -0.29 -0.72 26.34
CA ASN A 7 -1.33 -1.71 26.60
C ASN A 7 -0.89 -3.07 26.00
N LYS A 8 -0.93 -4.15 26.80
CA LYS A 8 -0.50 -5.49 26.37
C LYS A 8 -1.18 -5.94 25.08
N PHE A 9 -2.43 -5.49 24.86
CA PHE A 9 -3.16 -5.71 23.62
C PHE A 9 -2.49 -5.07 22.40
N ASP A 10 -2.06 -3.82 22.52
CA ASP A 10 -1.45 -3.08 21.41
C ASP A 10 -0.09 -3.67 21.04
N VAL A 11 0.66 -4.18 22.03
CA VAL A 11 1.92 -4.91 21.79
C VAL A 11 1.66 -6.20 21.01
N ASP A 12 0.68 -7.01 21.44
CA ASP A 12 0.32 -8.27 20.78
C ASP A 12 -0.08 -8.06 19.32
N LEU A 13 -0.92 -7.04 19.05
CA LEU A 13 -1.31 -6.70 17.69
C LEU A 13 -0.13 -6.27 16.81
N PHE A 14 0.78 -5.47 17.35
CA PHE A 14 1.95 -5.05 16.59
C PHE A 14 2.89 -6.24 16.30
N GLU A 15 3.13 -7.12 17.26
CA GLU A 15 3.99 -8.30 17.09
C GLU A 15 3.41 -9.30 16.08
N ARG A 16 2.10 -9.56 16.13
CA ARG A 16 1.42 -10.53 15.26
C ARG A 16 1.17 -9.99 13.85
N PHE A 17 0.75 -8.74 13.77
CA PHE A 17 0.10 -8.18 12.58
C PHE A 17 0.69 -6.87 12.11
N ARG A 18 1.68 -6.30 12.82
CA ARG A 18 2.33 -5.01 12.49
C ARG A 18 1.35 -3.85 12.37
N ILE A 19 0.22 -3.89 13.07
CA ILE A 19 -0.74 -2.79 13.12
C ILE A 19 -0.60 -1.98 14.40
N THR A 20 -0.97 -0.71 14.34
CA THR A 20 -1.09 0.14 15.54
C THR A 20 -2.43 0.84 15.59
N LYS A 21 -2.83 1.26 16.79
CA LYS A 21 -4.09 2.00 17.01
C LYS A 21 -4.15 3.31 16.21
N GLU A 22 -3.01 3.99 16.08
CA GLU A 22 -2.95 5.32 15.47
C GLU A 22 -2.80 5.27 13.94
N PHE A 23 -2.12 4.26 13.41
CA PHE A 23 -1.69 4.21 12.02
C PHE A 23 -2.24 3.02 11.23
N GLY A 24 -2.94 2.09 11.89
CA GLY A 24 -3.48 0.91 11.22
C GLY A 24 -2.35 0.13 10.58
N PHE A 25 -2.40 -0.03 9.25
CA PHE A 25 -1.39 -0.73 8.44
C PHE A 25 -0.22 0.14 7.96
N LEU A 26 -0.26 1.46 8.19
CA LEU A 26 0.87 2.33 7.84
C LEU A 26 2.07 2.00 8.76
N GLU A 27 3.25 2.00 8.16
CA GLU A 27 4.51 1.82 8.88
C GLU A 27 4.71 3.00 9.85
N VAL A 28 4.98 2.69 11.12
CA VAL A 28 5.20 3.73 12.14
C VAL A 28 6.60 4.29 11.97
N SER A 29 6.69 5.58 11.62
CA SER A 29 7.97 6.27 11.39
C SER A 29 8.83 5.53 10.35
N PRO A 30 8.40 5.51 9.08
CA PRO A 30 9.10 4.76 8.04
C PRO A 30 10.58 5.14 7.97
N LEU A 31 11.43 4.13 7.78
CA LEU A 31 12.88 4.32 7.75
C LEU A 31 13.27 5.21 6.56
N GLN A 32 14.23 6.12 6.79
CA GLN A 32 14.69 7.09 5.77
C GLN A 32 16.19 6.98 5.48
N LYS A 33 16.88 6.05 6.15
CA LYS A 33 18.32 5.86 6.02
C LYS A 33 18.64 4.37 6.08
N LEU A 34 19.58 3.95 5.25
CA LEU A 34 20.20 2.63 5.31
C LEU A 34 21.69 2.79 5.64
N SER A 35 22.42 1.68 5.77
CA SER A 35 23.88 1.72 5.83
C SER A 35 24.46 2.45 4.61
N PRO A 36 25.64 3.10 4.73
CA PRO A 36 26.21 3.93 3.67
C PRO A 36 26.40 3.24 2.30
N GLU A 37 26.52 1.92 2.29
CA GLU A 37 26.62 1.12 1.06
C GLU A 37 25.39 1.20 0.16
N PHE A 38 24.21 1.49 0.72
CA PHE A 38 22.95 1.68 -0.02
C PHE A 38 22.66 3.14 -0.38
N GLN A 39 23.56 4.07 -0.03
CA GLN A 39 23.41 5.49 -0.38
C GLN A 39 23.19 5.73 -1.89
N PRO A 40 23.82 4.97 -2.82
CA PRO A 40 23.55 5.13 -4.25
C PRO A 40 22.07 4.97 -4.63
N TRP A 41 21.32 4.08 -3.97
CA TRP A 41 19.89 3.91 -4.22
C TRP A 41 19.07 5.13 -3.78
N ILE A 42 19.41 5.70 -2.60
CA ILE A 42 18.75 6.89 -2.05
C ILE A 42 19.02 8.10 -2.96
N ASP A 43 20.28 8.31 -3.34
CA ASP A 43 20.70 9.41 -4.20
C ASP A 43 20.08 9.31 -5.60
N ALA A 44 19.98 8.09 -6.15
CA ALA A 44 19.30 7.84 -7.41
C ALA A 44 17.82 8.22 -7.34
N CYS A 45 17.10 7.74 -6.32
CA CYS A 45 15.68 8.04 -6.15
C CYS A 45 15.40 9.55 -6.08
N ALA A 46 16.26 10.31 -5.41
CA ALA A 46 16.13 11.77 -5.33
C ALA A 46 16.31 12.49 -6.68
N LYS A 47 17.03 11.89 -7.63
CA LYS A 47 17.32 12.46 -8.97
C LYS A 47 16.38 11.98 -10.06
N ILE A 48 15.57 10.95 -9.82
CA ILE A 48 14.66 10.36 -10.81
C ILE A 48 13.79 11.40 -11.53
N PRO A 49 13.12 12.36 -10.86
CA PRO A 49 12.32 13.36 -11.56
C PRO A 49 13.13 14.19 -12.56
N GLU A 50 14.37 14.56 -12.21
CA GLU A 50 15.29 15.27 -13.09
C GLU A 50 15.74 14.40 -14.27
N TRP A 51 16.09 13.14 -14.02
CA TRP A 51 16.53 12.22 -15.06
C TRP A 51 15.43 11.85 -16.04
N ILE A 52 14.18 11.70 -15.58
CA ILE A 52 13.01 11.51 -16.46
C ILE A 52 12.82 12.76 -17.34
N LYS A 53 12.83 13.95 -16.73
CA LYS A 53 12.67 15.24 -17.44
C LYS A 53 13.75 15.46 -18.50
N ASN A 54 14.99 15.07 -18.21
CA ASN A 54 16.13 15.19 -19.13
C ASN A 54 16.23 14.03 -20.13
N GLY A 55 15.42 12.98 -19.97
CA GLY A 55 15.45 11.80 -20.82
C GLY A 55 16.73 10.97 -20.66
N THR A 56 17.32 10.95 -19.47
CA THR A 56 18.57 10.26 -19.15
C THR A 56 18.41 9.18 -18.07
N ILE A 57 17.16 8.82 -17.72
CA ILE A 57 16.82 7.92 -16.61
C ILE A 57 17.44 6.52 -16.76
N ARG A 58 17.45 5.95 -17.96
CA ARG A 58 18.00 4.61 -18.18
C ARG A 58 19.51 4.59 -18.10
N GLU A 59 20.17 5.56 -18.72
CA GLU A 59 21.63 5.70 -18.68
C GLU A 59 22.11 5.86 -17.24
N ASN A 60 21.50 6.77 -16.46
CA ASN A 60 21.90 7.00 -15.08
C ASN A 60 21.67 5.78 -14.17
N LEU A 61 20.56 5.07 -14.33
CA LEU A 61 20.29 3.85 -13.56
C LEU A 61 21.15 2.66 -14.03
N HIS A 62 21.60 2.66 -15.29
CA HIS A 62 22.55 1.67 -15.80
C HIS A 62 23.94 1.77 -15.15
N GLU A 63 24.37 2.99 -14.83
CA GLU A 63 25.67 3.27 -14.19
C GLU A 63 25.69 3.01 -12.67
N LEU A 64 24.55 2.63 -12.06
CA LEU A 64 24.52 2.28 -10.65
C LEU A 64 25.32 1.00 -10.37
N PRO A 65 26.03 0.92 -9.23
CA PRO A 65 26.66 -0.32 -8.81
C PRO A 65 25.60 -1.37 -8.46
N GLU A 66 25.90 -2.65 -8.74
CA GLU A 66 25.17 -3.77 -8.16
C GLU A 66 25.50 -3.84 -6.65
N ILE A 67 24.50 -3.61 -5.81
CA ILE A 67 24.64 -3.61 -4.35
C ILE A 67 23.95 -4.87 -3.80
N SER A 68 24.69 -5.68 -3.03
CA SER A 68 24.13 -6.86 -2.35
C SER A 68 23.18 -6.45 -1.23
N THR A 69 22.16 -7.27 -0.99
CA THR A 69 21.16 -7.08 0.06
C THR A 69 21.50 -7.82 1.37
N ASP A 70 22.63 -8.55 1.41
CA ASP A 70 23.02 -9.42 2.54
C ASP A 70 23.17 -8.70 3.88
N SER A 71 23.46 -7.40 3.86
CA SER A 71 23.64 -6.59 5.06
C SER A 71 22.34 -6.02 5.63
N LEU A 72 21.21 -6.13 4.91
CA LEU A 72 19.88 -5.78 5.41
C LEU A 72 19.42 -6.80 6.45
N LYS A 73 18.93 -6.34 7.59
CA LYS A 73 18.63 -7.17 8.77
C LYS A 73 17.19 -7.06 9.23
N SER A 74 16.65 -5.84 9.27
CA SER A 74 15.32 -5.59 9.85
C SER A 74 14.21 -5.55 8.81
N HIS A 75 12.97 -5.75 9.26
CA HIS A 75 11.80 -5.60 8.39
C HIS A 75 11.75 -4.21 7.76
N GLU A 76 12.03 -3.19 8.56
CA GLU A 76 11.99 -1.77 8.18
C GLU A 76 13.08 -1.46 7.13
N GLU A 77 14.26 -2.07 7.24
CA GLU A 77 15.32 -1.99 6.23
C GLU A 77 14.89 -2.63 4.91
N PHE A 78 14.30 -3.84 4.94
CA PHE A 78 13.78 -4.48 3.72
C PHE A 78 12.63 -3.68 3.10
N ARG A 79 11.71 -3.11 3.91
CA ARG A 79 10.62 -2.27 3.40
C ARG A 79 11.12 -1.00 2.74
N PHE A 80 12.12 -0.35 3.32
CA PHE A 80 12.71 0.84 2.73
C PHE A 80 13.54 0.53 1.48
N ALA A 81 14.31 -0.57 1.47
CA ALA A 81 14.99 -1.04 0.28
C ALA A 81 13.99 -1.36 -0.85
N HIS A 82 12.87 -2.02 -0.55
CA HIS A 82 11.81 -2.30 -1.52
C HIS A 82 11.23 -1.01 -2.12
N LEU A 83 10.96 0.00 -1.28
CA LEU A 83 10.50 1.32 -1.72
C LEU A 83 11.49 1.96 -2.72
N LEU A 84 12.77 2.00 -2.39
CA LEU A 84 13.81 2.57 -3.26
C LEU A 84 13.95 1.79 -4.57
N LEU A 85 14.06 0.45 -4.49
CA LEU A 85 14.24 -0.42 -5.64
C LEU A 85 13.04 -0.39 -6.59
N CYS A 86 11.80 -0.46 -6.08
CA CYS A 86 10.60 -0.28 -6.90
C CYS A 86 10.54 1.13 -7.51
N THR A 87 10.99 2.17 -6.80
CA THR A 87 11.02 3.53 -7.38
C THR A 87 11.95 3.56 -8.60
N MET A 88 13.18 3.03 -8.47
CA MET A 88 14.14 2.99 -9.59
C MET A 88 13.66 2.08 -10.73
N GLU A 89 13.14 0.90 -10.40
CA GLU A 89 12.59 -0.05 -11.36
C GLU A 89 11.44 0.58 -12.17
N THR A 90 10.47 1.17 -11.49
CA THR A 90 9.31 1.80 -12.12
C THR A 90 9.74 2.97 -13.02
N ALA A 91 10.72 3.77 -12.58
CA ALA A 91 11.29 4.83 -13.40
C ALA A 91 12.05 4.29 -14.63
N PHE A 92 12.79 3.20 -14.49
CA PHE A 92 13.53 2.57 -15.58
C PHE A 92 12.60 2.03 -16.67
N VAL A 93 11.55 1.32 -16.25
CA VAL A 93 10.58 0.70 -17.15
C VAL A 93 9.71 1.77 -17.80
N TRP A 94 9.08 2.63 -17.00
CA TRP A 94 7.98 3.50 -17.46
C TRP A 94 8.37 4.98 -17.67
N GLY A 95 9.56 5.41 -17.27
CA GLY A 95 9.99 6.81 -17.28
C GLY A 95 10.02 7.50 -18.66
N PHE A 96 9.96 6.73 -19.74
CA PHE A 96 9.88 7.26 -21.12
C PHE A 96 8.47 7.20 -21.74
N GLY A 97 7.46 6.83 -20.94
CA GLY A 97 6.09 6.58 -21.38
C GLY A 97 5.87 5.12 -21.80
N GLU A 98 4.59 4.72 -21.90
CA GLU A 98 4.18 3.34 -22.12
C GLU A 98 4.70 2.72 -23.41
N GLU A 99 4.78 3.51 -24.48
CA GLU A 99 5.20 3.06 -25.82
C GLU A 99 6.67 2.67 -25.87
N ARG A 100 7.48 3.25 -24.97
CA ARG A 100 8.92 3.03 -24.91
C ARG A 100 9.33 2.17 -23.73
N ALA A 101 8.38 1.51 -23.05
CA ALA A 101 8.68 0.62 -21.95
C ALA A 101 9.66 -0.51 -22.38
N THR A 102 10.52 -0.93 -21.46
CA THR A 102 11.51 -1.98 -21.70
C THR A 102 11.07 -3.28 -21.06
N SER A 103 11.29 -4.39 -21.77
CA SER A 103 11.02 -5.75 -21.29
C SER A 103 12.23 -6.41 -20.63
N ILE A 104 13.31 -5.66 -20.38
CA ILE A 104 14.49 -6.13 -19.65
C ILE A 104 14.81 -5.12 -18.54
N LEU A 105 14.89 -5.62 -17.31
CA LEU A 105 15.35 -4.87 -16.15
C LEU A 105 16.82 -5.23 -15.88
N PRO A 106 17.73 -4.25 -15.78
CA PRO A 106 19.15 -4.51 -15.70
C PRO A 106 19.54 -5.08 -14.33
N ARG A 107 20.62 -5.86 -14.32
CA ARG A 107 21.00 -6.73 -13.21
C ARG A 107 21.11 -6.02 -11.86
N GLN A 108 21.68 -4.83 -11.83
CA GLN A 108 21.87 -4.01 -10.63
C GLN A 108 20.57 -3.51 -9.99
N LEU A 109 19.44 -3.55 -10.72
CA LEU A 109 18.10 -3.32 -10.17
C LEU A 109 17.37 -4.64 -9.94
N ALA A 110 17.45 -5.54 -10.92
CA ALA A 110 16.70 -6.79 -10.95
C ALA A 110 17.04 -7.75 -9.80
N VAL A 111 18.33 -8.01 -9.57
CA VAL A 111 18.79 -8.94 -8.53
C VAL A 111 18.41 -8.46 -7.12
N PRO A 112 18.76 -7.22 -6.69
CA PRO A 112 18.41 -6.77 -5.35
C PRO A 112 16.89 -6.62 -5.16
N LEU A 113 16.14 -6.19 -6.18
CA LEU A 113 14.68 -6.12 -6.10
C LEU A 113 14.07 -7.51 -5.87
N TYR A 114 14.49 -8.50 -6.65
CA TYR A 114 14.00 -9.86 -6.49
C TYR A 114 14.28 -10.42 -5.09
N GLU A 115 15.51 -10.27 -4.58
CA GLU A 115 15.87 -10.79 -3.25
C GLU A 115 15.10 -10.10 -2.12
N VAL A 116 14.95 -8.76 -2.19
CA VAL A 116 14.17 -8.00 -1.21
C VAL A 116 12.70 -8.40 -1.25
N SER A 117 12.09 -8.47 -2.44
CA SER A 117 10.69 -8.85 -2.60
C SER A 117 10.42 -10.29 -2.14
N LYS A 118 11.34 -11.22 -2.45
CA LYS A 118 11.31 -12.59 -1.95
C LYS A 118 11.40 -12.65 -0.43
N ARG A 119 12.26 -11.83 0.20
CA ARG A 119 12.39 -11.76 1.67
C ARG A 119 11.13 -11.23 2.34
N LEU A 120 10.43 -10.30 1.69
CA LEU A 120 9.16 -9.71 2.13
C LEU A 120 7.94 -10.57 1.77
N ASP A 121 8.12 -11.62 0.97
CA ASP A 121 7.07 -12.47 0.39
C ASP A 121 6.03 -11.65 -0.40
N VAL A 122 6.50 -10.81 -1.31
CA VAL A 122 5.66 -10.02 -2.23
C VAL A 122 6.22 -10.08 -3.66
N PRO A 123 5.42 -9.79 -4.70
CA PRO A 123 5.93 -9.70 -6.07
C PRO A 123 6.95 -8.55 -6.23
N PRO A 124 7.98 -8.70 -7.10
CA PRO A 124 9.01 -7.69 -7.35
C PRO A 124 8.54 -6.60 -8.30
N VAL A 125 7.52 -5.83 -7.88
CA VAL A 125 6.91 -4.75 -8.66
C VAL A 125 6.27 -3.75 -7.69
N VAL A 126 5.98 -2.53 -8.16
CA VAL A 126 5.20 -1.56 -7.37
C VAL A 126 3.89 -2.18 -6.87
N ALA A 127 3.60 -1.95 -5.59
CA ALA A 127 2.34 -2.30 -4.96
C ALA A 127 1.98 -1.28 -3.86
N HIS A 128 0.79 -1.41 -3.27
CA HIS A 128 0.32 -0.50 -2.21
C HIS A 128 1.24 -0.47 -0.98
N LEU A 129 1.89 -1.60 -0.63
CA LEU A 129 2.90 -1.63 0.44
C LEU A 129 4.12 -0.73 0.17
N THR A 130 4.39 -0.47 -1.12
CA THR A 130 5.50 0.33 -1.63
C THR A 130 5.10 1.80 -1.66
N GLY A 131 4.20 2.17 -2.56
CA GLY A 131 3.88 3.57 -2.84
C GLY A 131 3.08 4.28 -1.74
N CYS A 132 2.51 3.54 -0.79
CA CYS A 132 1.67 4.11 0.28
C CYS A 132 2.19 3.78 1.69
N LEU A 133 2.16 2.50 2.11
CA LEU A 133 2.24 2.15 3.53
C LEU A 133 3.53 2.59 4.24
N ALA A 134 4.65 2.67 3.50
CA ALA A 134 5.95 3.10 4.03
C ALA A 134 6.50 4.36 3.35
N ASN A 135 5.72 5.03 2.49
CA ASN A 135 6.21 6.15 1.67
C ASN A 135 5.70 7.51 2.17
N TRP A 136 5.94 7.81 3.44
CA TRP A 136 5.54 9.10 4.01
C TRP A 136 6.49 9.53 5.13
N ARG A 137 6.69 10.84 5.27
CA ARG A 137 7.26 11.46 6.46
C ARG A 137 6.61 12.82 6.68
N LYS A 138 6.68 13.32 7.92
CA LYS A 138 6.19 14.68 8.22
C LYS A 138 7.21 15.73 7.80
N ILE A 139 6.74 16.80 7.19
CA ILE A 139 7.54 17.98 6.85
C ILE A 139 7.92 18.71 8.14
N ASP A 140 6.92 19.10 8.94
CA ASP A 140 7.11 19.57 10.31
C ASP A 140 6.87 18.42 11.30
N GLY A 141 7.94 18.00 11.98
CA GLY A 141 7.92 16.98 13.02
C GLY A 141 6.98 17.29 14.19
N ASN A 142 6.65 18.56 14.44
CA ASN A 142 5.72 19.00 15.48
C ASN A 142 4.31 19.26 14.95
N GLY A 143 4.15 19.36 13.63
CA GLY A 143 2.86 19.58 12.98
C GLY A 143 1.94 18.35 13.02
N PRO A 144 0.66 18.55 12.68
CA PRO A 144 -0.33 17.47 12.59
C PRO A 144 0.06 16.44 11.53
N TRP A 145 -0.45 15.21 11.67
CA TRP A 145 -0.35 14.21 10.61
C TRP A 145 -1.56 14.42 9.69
N GLU A 146 -1.35 15.16 8.61
CA GLU A 146 -2.36 15.49 7.60
C GLU A 146 -1.69 15.65 6.21
N PRO A 147 -2.39 15.42 5.09
CA PRO A 147 -1.79 15.38 3.74
C PRO A 147 -0.90 16.58 3.40
N GLU A 148 -1.24 17.77 3.90
CA GLU A 148 -0.49 19.01 3.71
C GLU A 148 0.87 19.01 4.39
N ASN A 149 1.00 18.33 5.53
CA ASN A 149 2.24 18.21 6.30
C ASN A 149 2.97 16.89 6.01
N LEU A 150 2.58 16.15 4.97
CA LEU A 150 3.24 14.92 4.55
C LEU A 150 4.03 15.11 3.26
N GLU A 151 5.19 14.47 3.20
CA GLU A 151 6.00 14.33 1.99
C GLU A 151 6.35 12.87 1.76
N LEU A 152 6.58 12.52 0.49
CA LEU A 152 7.00 11.19 0.10
C LEU A 152 8.48 11.00 0.39
N ILE A 153 8.86 9.81 0.84
CA ILE A 153 10.26 9.46 1.08
C ILE A 153 10.95 9.14 -0.26
N ALA A 154 10.25 8.45 -1.15
CA ALA A 154 10.66 8.14 -2.52
C ALA A 154 9.40 8.06 -3.42
N PHE A 155 9.41 7.25 -4.47
CA PHE A 155 8.27 7.04 -5.37
C PHE A 155 7.70 8.34 -5.95
N ASN A 156 8.61 9.22 -6.37
CA ASN A 156 8.31 10.51 -7.00
C ASN A 156 9.01 10.55 -8.38
N PHE A 157 8.24 10.82 -9.42
CA PHE A 157 8.66 10.72 -10.82
C PHE A 157 8.51 12.05 -11.58
N SER A 158 7.77 13.01 -11.02
CA SER A 158 7.52 14.29 -11.67
C SER A 158 7.39 15.44 -10.68
N GLU A 159 7.38 16.68 -11.20
CA GLU A 159 7.11 17.89 -10.41
C GLU A 159 5.58 18.11 -10.23
N LEU A 160 4.73 17.16 -10.65
CA LEU A 160 3.28 17.28 -10.60
C LEU A 160 2.79 17.15 -9.15
N ARG A 161 2.25 18.23 -8.59
CA ARG A 161 1.65 18.22 -7.24
C ARG A 161 0.60 17.12 -7.06
N GLY A 162 -0.18 16.81 -8.10
CA GLY A 162 -1.19 15.76 -8.06
C GLY A 162 -0.65 14.35 -7.84
N GLU A 163 0.58 14.06 -8.28
CA GLU A 163 1.24 12.77 -8.04
C GLU A 163 1.55 12.60 -6.55
N HIS A 164 2.20 13.60 -5.94
CA HIS A 164 2.40 13.66 -4.49
C HIS A 164 1.07 13.53 -3.73
N TRP A 165 0.07 14.31 -4.14
CA TRP A 165 -1.24 14.37 -3.50
C TRP A 165 -1.94 13.01 -3.47
N PHE A 166 -1.84 12.25 -4.55
CA PHE A 166 -2.43 10.91 -4.67
C PHE A 166 -1.92 9.99 -3.55
N PHE A 167 -0.62 9.94 -3.33
CA PHE A 167 -0.02 9.05 -2.34
C PHE A 167 -0.27 9.50 -0.90
N VAL A 168 -0.15 10.81 -0.59
CA VAL A 168 -0.40 11.30 0.78
C VAL A 168 -1.87 11.21 1.18
N LEU A 169 -2.81 11.44 0.25
CA LEU A 169 -4.24 11.19 0.52
C LEU A 169 -4.54 9.70 0.69
N THR A 170 -3.91 8.84 -0.10
CA THR A 170 -4.06 7.39 0.07
C THR A 170 -3.56 6.96 1.44
N ALA A 171 -2.43 7.51 1.91
CA ALA A 171 -1.95 7.27 3.27
C ALA A 171 -2.95 7.78 4.32
N GLN A 172 -3.55 8.97 4.11
CA GLN A 172 -4.58 9.46 5.03
C GLN A 172 -5.81 8.57 5.09
N ILE A 173 -6.27 8.03 3.95
CA ILE A 173 -7.36 7.05 3.92
C ILE A 173 -7.00 5.79 4.75
N GLU A 174 -5.77 5.27 4.63
CA GLU A 174 -5.31 4.15 5.47
C GLU A 174 -5.33 4.50 6.97
N LYS A 175 -4.90 5.71 7.34
CA LYS A 175 -4.96 6.19 8.72
C LYS A 175 -6.39 6.33 9.22
N ASP A 176 -7.32 6.83 8.40
CA ASP A 176 -8.73 7.01 8.75
C ASP A 176 -9.38 5.66 9.12
N PHE A 177 -8.90 4.55 8.54
CA PHE A 177 -9.34 3.20 8.89
C PHE A 177 -8.74 2.63 10.18
N ALA A 178 -7.67 3.20 10.73
CA ALA A 178 -6.90 2.64 11.85
C ALA A 178 -7.77 2.33 13.07
N ALA A 179 -8.65 3.25 13.46
CA ALA A 179 -9.51 3.08 14.63
C ALA A 179 -10.51 1.92 14.48
N ALA A 180 -11.07 1.74 13.28
CA ALA A 180 -11.96 0.63 12.98
C ALA A 180 -11.22 -0.71 12.97
N ILE A 181 -10.04 -0.78 12.35
CA ILE A 181 -9.21 -1.99 12.33
C ILE A 181 -8.83 -2.40 13.76
N HIS A 182 -8.44 -1.44 14.60
CA HIS A 182 -8.10 -1.67 16.00
C HIS A 182 -9.29 -2.22 16.81
N LYS A 183 -10.49 -1.66 16.63
CA LYS A 183 -11.71 -2.14 17.29
C LYS A 183 -12.14 -3.53 16.83
N ILE A 184 -12.03 -3.82 15.54
CA ILE A 184 -12.27 -5.16 14.99
C ILE A 184 -11.33 -6.17 15.64
N ALA A 185 -10.04 -5.83 15.73
CA ALA A 185 -9.06 -6.70 16.35
C ALA A 185 -9.32 -6.91 17.85
N GLU A 186 -9.82 -5.90 18.56
CA GLU A 186 -10.19 -6.01 19.98
C GLU A 186 -11.29 -7.04 20.17
N ILE A 187 -12.35 -6.94 19.37
CA ILE A 187 -13.48 -7.88 19.41
C ILE A 187 -13.05 -9.29 19.02
N CYS A 188 -12.27 -9.45 17.95
CA CYS A 188 -11.79 -10.77 17.51
C CYS A 188 -10.90 -11.43 18.58
N LEU A 189 -10.08 -10.65 19.30
CA LEU A 189 -9.25 -11.18 20.38
C LEU A 189 -10.09 -11.68 21.56
N LYS A 190 -11.20 -11.00 21.87
CA LYS A 190 -12.15 -11.47 22.89
C LYS A 190 -12.80 -12.80 22.49
N VAL A 191 -13.19 -12.94 21.22
CA VAL A 191 -13.70 -14.22 20.69
C VAL A 191 -12.63 -15.32 20.79
N GLU A 192 -11.40 -15.02 20.36
CA GLU A 192 -10.25 -15.95 20.43
C GLU A 192 -10.00 -16.45 21.86
N LYS A 193 -10.15 -15.57 22.86
CA LYS A 193 -9.98 -15.88 24.29
C LYS A 193 -11.22 -16.46 24.98
N LEU A 194 -12.30 -16.70 24.23
CA LEU A 194 -13.58 -17.17 24.76
C LEU A 194 -14.17 -16.22 25.82
N GLU A 195 -13.88 -14.92 25.71
CA GLU A 195 -14.45 -13.89 26.55
C GLU A 195 -15.90 -13.57 26.12
N VAL A 196 -16.74 -13.18 27.07
CA VAL A 196 -18.12 -12.76 26.78
C VAL A 196 -18.07 -11.38 26.13
N ILE A 197 -18.67 -11.27 24.95
CA ILE A 197 -18.86 -9.99 24.25
C ILE A 197 -20.31 -9.59 24.42
N ASN A 198 -20.54 -8.39 24.94
CA ASN A 198 -21.90 -7.87 25.06
C ASN A 198 -22.31 -7.08 23.79
N GLU A 199 -23.60 -6.83 23.67
CA GLU A 199 -24.18 -6.14 22.50
C GLU A 199 -23.62 -4.71 22.33
N GLU A 200 -23.39 -3.99 23.44
CA GLU A 200 -22.88 -2.62 23.42
C GLU A 200 -21.47 -2.54 22.79
N GLU A 201 -20.62 -3.54 23.02
CA GLU A 201 -19.29 -3.63 22.43
C GLU A 201 -19.35 -3.87 20.91
N LEU A 202 -20.28 -4.71 20.44
CA LEU A 202 -20.51 -4.94 19.01
C LEU A 202 -21.05 -3.67 18.35
N VAL A 203 -22.05 -3.03 18.97
CA VAL A 203 -22.62 -1.75 18.53
C VAL A 203 -21.55 -0.67 18.45
N SER A 204 -20.70 -0.55 19.47
CA SER A 204 -19.59 0.39 19.52
C SER A 204 -18.60 0.17 18.36
N THR A 205 -18.24 -1.10 18.11
CA THR A 205 -17.34 -1.48 17.01
C THR A 205 -17.92 -1.14 15.64
N LEU A 206 -19.19 -1.48 15.40
CA LEU A 206 -19.88 -1.16 14.15
C LEU A 206 -20.02 0.36 13.95
N ARG A 207 -20.32 1.12 15.01
CA ARG A 207 -20.34 2.60 14.95
C ARG A 207 -18.96 3.16 14.61
N GLN A 208 -17.89 2.65 15.21
CA GLN A 208 -16.52 3.06 14.88
C GLN A 208 -16.18 2.78 13.41
N MET A 209 -16.57 1.62 12.87
CA MET A 209 -16.41 1.32 11.45
C MET A 209 -17.10 2.37 10.56
N ARG A 210 -18.33 2.76 10.88
CA ARG A 210 -19.04 3.81 10.12
C ARG A 210 -18.32 5.14 10.17
N ILE A 211 -17.82 5.54 11.33
CA ILE A 211 -17.08 6.78 11.52
C ILE A 211 -15.84 6.77 10.62
N SER A 212 -14.99 5.75 10.76
CA SER A 212 -13.76 5.60 9.97
C SER A 212 -14.02 5.55 8.47
N ILE A 213 -15.05 4.83 8.01
CA ILE A 213 -15.39 4.78 6.58
C ILE A 213 -15.88 6.14 6.08
N ARG A 214 -16.62 6.91 6.89
CA ARG A 214 -17.04 8.27 6.53
C ARG A 214 -15.88 9.24 6.47
N GLU A 215 -14.93 9.15 7.39
CA GLU A 215 -13.69 9.92 7.39
C GLU A 215 -12.89 9.63 6.11
N ALA A 216 -12.61 8.35 5.83
CA ALA A 216 -11.97 7.91 4.58
C ALA A 216 -12.72 8.38 3.32
N THR A 217 -14.07 8.35 3.34
CA THR A 217 -14.89 8.88 2.24
C THR A 217 -14.69 10.38 2.04
N ASN A 218 -14.58 11.14 3.13
CA ASN A 218 -14.35 12.58 3.05
C ASN A 218 -12.93 12.88 2.57
N THR A 219 -11.92 12.15 3.05
CA THR A 219 -10.54 12.23 2.54
C THR A 219 -10.48 11.91 1.05
N LEU A 220 -11.17 10.87 0.58
CA LEU A 220 -11.21 10.51 -0.85
C LEU A 220 -11.82 11.62 -1.72
N LYS A 221 -12.81 12.37 -1.22
CA LYS A 221 -13.41 13.51 -1.95
C LYS A 221 -12.42 14.66 -2.18
N ARG A 222 -11.29 14.68 -1.48
CA ARG A 222 -10.22 15.68 -1.62
C ARG A 222 -9.27 15.35 -2.77
N MET A 223 -9.36 14.16 -3.37
CA MET A 223 -8.50 13.76 -4.50
C MET A 223 -8.48 14.81 -5.63
N PRO A 224 -9.62 15.40 -6.06
CA PRO A 224 -9.65 16.40 -7.12
C PRO A 224 -9.07 17.77 -6.74
N GLU A 225 -8.72 18.03 -5.46
CA GLU A 225 -8.12 19.31 -5.03
C GLU A 225 -6.80 19.61 -5.76
N HIS A 226 -6.00 18.57 -6.00
CA HIS A 226 -4.71 18.69 -6.67
C HIS A 226 -4.44 17.66 -7.77
N LEU A 227 -5.30 16.66 -7.95
CA LEU A 227 -5.15 15.65 -8.99
C LEU A 227 -6.34 15.67 -9.95
N LYS A 228 -6.13 16.19 -11.15
CA LYS A 228 -7.12 16.08 -12.23
C LYS A 228 -7.20 14.64 -12.70
N PRO A 229 -8.39 14.14 -13.06
CA PRO A 229 -8.56 12.81 -13.65
C PRO A 229 -7.61 12.58 -14.83
N SER A 230 -7.55 13.47 -15.83
CA SER A 230 -6.63 13.31 -16.97
C SER A 230 -5.16 13.23 -16.55
N ASP A 231 -4.74 14.02 -15.56
CA ASP A 231 -3.36 13.96 -15.06
C ASP A 231 -3.10 12.62 -14.35
N PHE A 232 -4.06 12.08 -13.61
CA PHE A 232 -3.95 10.74 -13.05
C PHE A 232 -3.77 9.70 -14.15
N PHE A 233 -4.66 9.67 -15.15
CA PHE A 233 -4.66 8.65 -16.19
C PHE A 233 -3.40 8.65 -17.04
N TYR A 234 -2.93 9.83 -17.45
CA TYR A 234 -1.83 9.93 -18.42
C TYR A 234 -0.46 10.17 -17.78
N LYS A 235 -0.39 10.63 -16.52
CA LYS A 235 0.89 11.00 -15.88
C LYS A 235 1.21 10.22 -14.63
N VAL A 236 0.21 9.79 -13.84
CA VAL A 236 0.45 9.06 -12.57
C VAL A 236 0.27 7.56 -12.75
N ARG A 237 -0.84 7.12 -13.36
CA ARG A 237 -1.22 5.72 -13.53
C ARG A 237 -0.15 4.87 -14.23
N PRO A 238 0.60 5.36 -15.24
CA PRO A 238 1.67 4.55 -15.85
C PRO A 238 2.74 4.10 -14.85
N PHE A 239 3.05 4.91 -13.84
CA PHE A 239 4.01 4.54 -12.78
C PHE A 239 3.43 3.56 -11.74
N LEU A 240 2.14 3.25 -11.82
CA LEU A 240 1.51 2.21 -11.00
C LEU A 240 1.39 0.89 -11.73
N TRP A 241 1.79 0.80 -13.00
CA TRP A 241 1.64 -0.42 -13.77
C TRP A 241 2.64 -1.49 -13.41
N GLY A 242 2.19 -2.74 -13.57
CA GLY A 242 3.04 -3.90 -13.53
C GLY A 242 3.33 -4.41 -14.95
N TYR A 243 3.95 -5.58 -15.02
CA TYR A 243 4.44 -6.16 -16.27
C TYR A 243 3.35 -6.80 -17.14
N ASN A 244 2.09 -6.63 -16.76
CA ASN A 244 0.92 -7.08 -17.50
C ASN A 244 0.12 -5.92 -18.12
N GLU A 245 0.74 -4.74 -18.23
CA GLU A 245 0.16 -3.52 -18.79
C GLU A 245 1.08 -2.91 -19.86
N GLY A 246 0.56 -1.91 -20.58
CA GLY A 246 1.31 -1.16 -21.60
C GLY A 246 1.87 -2.03 -22.72
N SER A 247 2.97 -1.56 -23.34
CA SER A 247 3.61 -2.24 -24.48
C SER A 247 4.28 -3.58 -24.13
N ILE A 248 4.52 -3.87 -22.85
CA ILE A 248 5.16 -5.11 -22.38
C ILE A 248 4.18 -6.17 -21.87
N LYS A 249 2.87 -5.92 -21.89
CA LYS A 249 1.83 -6.83 -21.39
C LYS A 249 1.94 -8.28 -21.90
N GLU A 250 2.24 -8.43 -23.18
CA GLU A 250 2.34 -9.75 -23.81
C GLU A 250 3.68 -10.43 -23.52
N THR A 251 4.77 -9.66 -23.44
CA THR A 251 6.12 -10.20 -23.24
C THR A 251 6.47 -10.42 -21.78
N GLY A 252 5.86 -9.66 -20.85
CA GLY A 252 6.36 -9.52 -19.48
C GLY A 252 7.72 -8.80 -19.44
N ILE A 253 8.39 -8.93 -18.30
CA ILE A 253 9.75 -8.40 -18.10
C ILE A 253 10.73 -9.52 -17.74
N ILE A 254 11.93 -9.47 -18.32
CA ILE A 254 13.06 -10.33 -17.97
C ILE A 254 13.93 -9.58 -16.96
N PHE A 255 14.25 -10.26 -15.87
CA PHE A 255 15.20 -9.76 -14.88
C PHE A 255 16.59 -10.27 -15.26
N GLU A 256 17.48 -9.37 -15.67
CA GLU A 256 18.85 -9.72 -16.04
C GLU A 256 19.59 -10.33 -14.85
N GLY A 257 20.29 -11.45 -15.09
CA GLY A 257 20.91 -12.26 -14.05
C GLY A 257 19.97 -13.23 -13.34
N LEU A 258 18.68 -13.23 -13.69
CA LEU A 258 17.65 -14.11 -13.15
C LEU A 258 16.79 -14.72 -14.28
N GLU A 259 17.37 -14.94 -15.46
CA GLU A 259 16.67 -15.41 -16.67
C GLU A 259 15.96 -16.76 -16.47
N HIS A 260 16.43 -17.57 -15.51
CA HIS A 260 15.82 -18.84 -15.13
C HIS A 260 14.38 -18.69 -14.58
N LEU A 261 13.98 -17.50 -14.13
CA LEU A 261 12.60 -17.20 -13.72
C LEU A 261 11.65 -17.02 -14.91
N GLY A 262 12.20 -16.86 -16.12
CA GLY A 262 11.44 -16.47 -17.30
C GLY A 262 10.90 -15.04 -17.22
N ALA A 263 10.03 -14.68 -18.16
CA ALA A 263 9.42 -13.36 -18.15
C ALA A 263 8.32 -13.24 -17.08
N LEU A 264 8.49 -12.28 -16.18
CA LEU A 264 7.55 -12.03 -15.09
C LEU A 264 6.36 -11.22 -15.61
N LYS A 265 5.15 -11.60 -15.17
CA LYS A 265 3.88 -10.91 -15.42
C LYS A 265 3.19 -10.62 -14.10
N CYS A 266 3.61 -9.56 -13.43
CA CYS A 266 3.08 -9.16 -12.14
C CYS A 266 2.07 -8.01 -12.29
N ASN A 267 1.00 -8.03 -11.50
CA ASN A 267 0.09 -6.91 -11.36
C ASN A 267 0.79 -5.73 -10.67
N GLY A 268 0.55 -4.51 -11.14
CA GLY A 268 1.07 -3.30 -10.50
C GLY A 268 0.28 -2.86 -9.27
N GLY A 269 0.46 -1.59 -8.88
CA GLY A 269 -0.19 -0.97 -7.74
C GLY A 269 -1.69 -0.83 -7.92
N SER A 270 -2.44 -1.26 -6.90
CA SER A 270 -3.90 -1.13 -6.86
C SER A 270 -4.40 -0.80 -5.46
N ALA A 271 -5.45 0.02 -5.37
CA ALA A 271 -6.14 0.28 -4.10
C ALA A 271 -6.72 -1.00 -3.48
N ALA A 272 -6.99 -2.04 -4.29
CA ALA A 272 -7.43 -3.35 -3.81
C ALA A 272 -6.33 -4.15 -3.10
N GLN A 273 -5.10 -3.63 -3.04
CA GLN A 273 -4.02 -4.18 -2.21
C GLN A 273 -4.01 -3.58 -0.80
N SER A 274 -4.85 -2.58 -0.50
CA SER A 274 -5.12 -2.15 0.87
C SER A 274 -5.76 -3.28 1.66
N SER A 275 -5.21 -3.60 2.83
CA SER A 275 -5.76 -4.66 3.69
C SER A 275 -7.04 -4.23 4.42
N ALA A 276 -7.29 -2.92 4.59
CA ALA A 276 -8.40 -2.39 5.37
C ALA A 276 -9.77 -2.89 4.89
N MET A 277 -10.03 -2.78 3.59
CA MET A 277 -11.32 -3.21 3.03
C MET A 277 -11.50 -4.74 3.09
N HIS A 278 -10.43 -5.52 3.04
CA HIS A 278 -10.49 -6.96 3.21
C HIS A 278 -10.82 -7.33 4.66
N ILE A 279 -10.25 -6.63 5.65
CA ILE A 279 -10.63 -6.79 7.06
C ILE A 279 -12.12 -6.50 7.27
N PHE A 280 -12.63 -5.43 6.67
CA PHE A 280 -14.05 -5.09 6.79
C PHE A 280 -14.94 -6.14 6.15
N ASP A 281 -14.55 -6.69 4.99
CA ASP A 281 -15.29 -7.77 4.37
C ASP A 281 -15.32 -9.04 5.22
N GLU A 282 -14.17 -9.49 5.72
CA GLU A 282 -14.08 -10.69 6.57
C GLU A 282 -14.84 -10.50 7.87
N PHE A 283 -14.71 -9.34 8.52
CA PHE A 283 -15.43 -9.04 9.76
C PHE A 283 -16.94 -9.06 9.53
N LEU A 284 -17.43 -8.37 8.49
CA LEU A 284 -18.85 -8.27 8.18
C LEU A 284 -19.41 -9.50 7.45
N GLY A 285 -18.60 -10.49 7.12
CA GLY A 285 -19.02 -11.66 6.32
C GLY A 285 -19.53 -11.29 4.93
N ILE A 286 -18.91 -10.30 4.28
CA ILE A 286 -19.19 -9.93 2.89
C ILE A 286 -18.42 -10.88 1.98
N GLU A 287 -19.15 -11.68 1.20
CA GLU A 287 -18.56 -12.61 0.25
C GLU A 287 -18.62 -12.08 -1.19
N HIS A 288 -17.46 -11.97 -1.83
CA HIS A 288 -17.35 -11.70 -3.26
C HIS A 288 -17.40 -13.02 -4.06
N GLN A 289 -17.86 -12.94 -5.31
CA GLN A 289 -18.04 -14.12 -6.17
C GLN A 289 -17.39 -13.94 -7.55
N GLY A 290 -17.08 -15.07 -8.20
CA GLY A 290 -16.49 -15.11 -9.55
C GLY A 290 -15.19 -14.31 -9.67
N LYS A 291 -15.04 -13.59 -10.79
CA LYS A 291 -13.82 -12.81 -11.11
C LYS A 291 -13.45 -11.79 -10.04
N SER A 292 -14.42 -11.21 -9.34
CA SER A 292 -14.12 -10.24 -8.27
C SER A 292 -13.47 -10.91 -7.08
N LYS A 293 -13.86 -12.15 -6.75
CA LYS A 293 -13.22 -12.92 -5.68
C LYS A 293 -11.80 -13.30 -6.07
N GLU A 294 -11.62 -13.81 -7.29
CA GLU A 294 -10.31 -14.19 -7.83
C GLU A 294 -9.35 -13.00 -7.80
N PHE A 295 -9.78 -11.86 -8.34
CA PHE A 295 -8.99 -10.63 -8.32
C PHE A 295 -8.59 -10.18 -6.91
N LEU A 296 -9.53 -10.15 -5.96
CA LEU A 296 -9.24 -9.74 -4.57
C LEU A 296 -8.30 -10.72 -3.86
N LEU A 297 -8.38 -12.02 -4.14
CA LEU A 297 -7.45 -13.01 -3.61
C LEU A 297 -6.05 -12.84 -4.20
N GLU A 298 -5.93 -12.55 -5.49
CA GLU A 298 -4.66 -12.20 -6.12
C GLU A 298 -4.02 -10.97 -5.50
N GLN A 299 -4.80 -9.91 -5.19
CA GLN A 299 -4.26 -8.70 -4.56
C GLN A 299 -3.66 -8.96 -3.17
N ARG A 300 -4.12 -10.00 -2.45
CA ARG A 300 -3.53 -10.37 -1.15
C ARG A 300 -2.07 -10.79 -1.27
N LEU A 301 -1.63 -11.30 -2.43
CA LEU A 301 -0.23 -11.69 -2.65
C LEU A 301 0.73 -10.50 -2.54
N SER A 302 0.25 -9.29 -2.83
CA SER A 302 1.00 -8.04 -2.70
C SER A 302 0.82 -7.36 -1.32
N MET A 303 0.19 -8.02 -0.35
CA MET A 303 0.07 -7.51 1.02
C MET A 303 1.18 -8.08 1.91
N PRO A 304 1.73 -7.29 2.86
CA PRO A 304 2.64 -7.81 3.86
C PRO A 304 2.08 -9.05 4.56
N VAL A 305 2.93 -10.06 4.80
CA VAL A 305 2.54 -11.32 5.47
C VAL A 305 1.75 -11.08 6.77
N PRO A 306 2.16 -10.16 7.68
CA PRO A 306 1.40 -9.89 8.90
C PRO A 306 -0.02 -9.39 8.62
N HIS A 307 -0.24 -8.65 7.53
CA HIS A 307 -1.57 -8.13 7.18
C HIS A 307 -2.45 -9.22 6.58
N ARG A 308 -1.89 -10.11 5.75
CA ARG A 308 -2.59 -11.33 5.29
C ARG A 308 -3.03 -12.21 6.46
N ASN A 309 -2.14 -12.36 7.45
CA ASN A 309 -2.45 -13.12 8.67
C ASN A 309 -3.58 -12.48 9.45
N LEU A 310 -3.63 -11.15 9.56
CA LEU A 310 -4.75 -10.46 10.21
C LEU A 310 -6.07 -10.70 9.48
N ILE A 311 -6.08 -10.64 8.14
CA ILE A 311 -7.29 -10.92 7.34
C ILE A 311 -7.82 -12.33 7.62
N LYS A 312 -6.93 -13.33 7.61
CA LYS A 312 -7.29 -14.71 7.94
C LYS A 312 -7.78 -14.83 9.39
N TRP A 313 -7.09 -14.20 10.33
CA TRP A 313 -7.46 -14.27 11.74
C TRP A 313 -8.82 -13.63 12.01
N VAL A 314 -9.13 -12.48 11.40
CA VAL A 314 -10.46 -11.85 11.51
C VAL A 314 -11.56 -12.75 10.95
N SER A 315 -11.33 -13.47 9.85
CA SER A 315 -12.34 -14.38 9.30
C SER A 315 -12.62 -15.58 10.19
N GLU A 316 -11.62 -16.03 10.97
CA GLU A 316 -11.76 -17.12 11.94
C GLU A 316 -12.50 -16.67 13.22
N PHE A 317 -12.29 -15.43 13.66
CA PHE A 317 -12.75 -14.95 14.97
C PHE A 317 -13.81 -13.85 14.94
N THR A 318 -14.41 -13.55 13.78
CA THR A 318 -15.52 -12.59 13.71
C THR A 318 -16.78 -13.09 14.45
N PRO A 319 -17.41 -12.28 15.33
CA PRO A 319 -18.67 -12.61 15.98
C PRO A 319 -19.88 -12.27 15.07
N LEU A 320 -19.79 -12.62 13.79
CA LEU A 320 -20.77 -12.25 12.77
C LEU A 320 -22.21 -12.62 13.13
N LYS A 321 -22.41 -13.81 13.71
CA LYS A 321 -23.75 -14.28 14.11
C LYS A 321 -24.38 -13.40 15.20
N GLN A 322 -23.56 -12.91 16.11
CA GLN A 322 -23.97 -12.07 17.22
C GLN A 322 -24.31 -10.65 16.77
N MET A 323 -23.73 -10.15 15.67
CA MET A 323 -23.97 -8.77 15.21
C MET A 323 -24.98 -8.62 14.07
N LYS A 324 -25.28 -9.69 13.32
CA LYS A 324 -26.14 -9.63 12.11
C LYS A 324 -27.55 -9.05 12.32
N HIS A 325 -28.09 -9.15 13.53
CA HIS A 325 -29.44 -8.67 13.85
C HIS A 325 -29.49 -7.19 14.21
N LEU A 326 -28.33 -6.58 14.53
CA LEU A 326 -28.22 -5.19 14.96
C LEU A 326 -28.50 -4.22 13.81
N ASP A 327 -29.13 -3.09 14.13
CA ASP A 327 -29.36 -2.01 13.17
C ASP A 327 -28.03 -1.47 12.63
N GLU A 328 -27.05 -1.28 13.52
CA GLU A 328 -25.71 -0.78 13.17
C GLU A 328 -25.00 -1.66 12.14
N TYR A 329 -25.25 -2.97 12.13
CA TYR A 329 -24.66 -3.87 11.14
C TYR A 329 -25.18 -3.52 9.74
N ARG A 330 -26.51 -3.33 9.60
CA ARG A 330 -27.11 -2.91 8.32
C ARG A 330 -26.59 -1.54 7.88
N GLU A 331 -26.43 -0.61 8.82
CA GLU A 331 -25.92 0.72 8.52
C GLU A 331 -24.44 0.71 8.08
N VAL A 332 -23.59 -0.16 8.68
CA VAL A 332 -22.20 -0.35 8.24
C VAL A 332 -22.16 -0.93 6.83
N ILE A 333 -22.95 -1.97 6.53
CA ILE A 333 -23.02 -2.56 5.20
C ILE A 333 -23.36 -1.51 4.14
N GLU A 334 -24.35 -0.66 4.40
CA GLU A 334 -24.71 0.43 3.50
C GLU A 334 -23.60 1.50 3.41
N THR A 335 -22.89 1.78 4.50
CA THR A 335 -21.74 2.70 4.50
C THR A 335 -20.58 2.16 3.65
N VAL A 336 -20.26 0.86 3.75
CA VAL A 336 -19.26 0.18 2.91
C VAL A 336 -19.65 0.23 1.44
N LYS A 337 -20.93 -0.05 1.12
CA LYS A 337 -21.45 0.03 -0.24
C LYS A 337 -21.30 1.43 -0.83
N ASN A 338 -21.67 2.46 -0.06
CA ASN A 338 -21.55 3.85 -0.49
C ASN A 338 -20.10 4.30 -0.70
N PHE A 339 -19.18 3.88 0.18
CA PHE A 339 -17.75 4.12 0.00
C PHE A 339 -17.24 3.49 -1.30
N ARG A 340 -17.56 2.21 -1.56
CA ARG A 340 -17.19 1.50 -2.80
C ARG A 340 -17.76 2.18 -4.05
N SER A 341 -19.04 2.54 -4.04
CA SER A 341 -19.65 3.26 -5.17
C SER A 341 -19.01 4.64 -5.39
N GLY A 342 -18.64 5.34 -4.30
CA GLY A 342 -17.89 6.59 -4.37
C GLY A 342 -16.51 6.41 -4.99
N HIS A 343 -15.76 5.42 -4.51
CA HIS A 343 -14.44 5.07 -5.03
C HIS A 343 -14.47 4.70 -6.51
N ILE A 344 -15.42 3.86 -6.93
CA ILE A 344 -15.60 3.50 -8.35
C ILE A 344 -15.83 4.75 -9.18
N ARG A 345 -16.71 5.68 -8.74
CA ARG A 345 -16.94 6.94 -9.47
C ARG A 345 -15.68 7.79 -9.59
N THR A 346 -14.87 7.89 -8.53
CA THR A 346 -13.60 8.63 -8.56
C THR A 346 -12.61 8.01 -9.56
N VAL A 347 -12.50 6.68 -9.58
CA VAL A 347 -11.59 5.97 -10.48
C VAL A 347 -12.11 5.98 -11.92
N SER A 348 -13.39 5.74 -12.16
CA SER A 348 -13.97 5.67 -13.51
C SER A 348 -14.09 7.03 -14.20
N TRP A 349 -14.04 8.15 -13.45
CA TRP A 349 -14.24 9.49 -14.00
C TRP A 349 -13.19 9.90 -15.04
N GLY A 350 -12.03 9.26 -15.08
CA GLY A 350 -11.03 9.53 -16.12
C GLY A 350 -10.84 8.42 -17.15
N GLU A 351 -11.61 7.32 -17.11
CA GLU A 351 -11.67 6.34 -18.22
C GLU A 351 -12.58 6.82 -19.37
N GLY A 352 -13.41 7.84 -19.12
CA GLY A 352 -14.36 8.39 -20.09
C GLY A 352 -13.91 9.69 -20.78
N LEU A 353 -12.62 10.05 -20.69
CA LEU A 353 -11.98 11.18 -21.38
C LEU A 353 -10.87 10.66 -22.29
#